data_AF-A0A8J4Y6H5-F1
#
_entry.id   AF-A0A8J4Y6H5-F1
#
_cell.length_a   1.000
_cell.length_b   1.000
_cell.length_c   1.000
_cell.angle_alpha   90.00
_cell.angle_beta   90.00
_cell.angle_gamma   90.00
#
_symmetry.space_group_name_H-M   'P 1'
#
loop_
_entity.id
_entity.type
_entity.pdbx_description
1 polymer ?
#
loop_
_entity_poly.entity_id
_entity_poly.type
_entity_poly.pdbx_seq_one_letter_code
_entity_poly.pdbx_strand_id
1 'polypeptide(L)'
;MLGGYRLPSLTTVVCGLFVAYILQSVWTLGQLFVHPSCPAPTDCYQPLIATNPPLQLLAFTSLSRSPSHPRELELVHRLNSFPYDTPYEELLEVQLPLRVRNNGSYFLHLFLTPPHIEPEDWSDLVRGEHSVYAFSHLTEYQVPAASTFTLLGEDNTQAQKEKENKEQQQNKQHHTAQKAVTHFQSQVTFNILTDPVGLPRQDLPYDLGHALRLDSRGRYLPILHVDTLSARTRDLVEVTPDLTHTNLTLKYFPISTGS
;
A
#
# COMPACT_ATOMS: atom_id res chain seq x y z
N MET A 1 -34.80 61.09 14.52
CA MET A 1 -34.78 60.10 13.43
C MET A 1 -34.23 58.80 13.98
N LEU A 2 -35.11 57.89 14.41
CA LEU A 2 -34.72 56.56 14.90
C LEU A 2 -34.85 55.58 13.73
N GLY A 3 -33.71 55.21 13.15
CA GLY A 3 -33.63 54.23 12.06
C GLY A 3 -34.03 52.84 12.58
N GLY A 4 -35.21 52.37 12.17
CA GLY A 4 -35.68 51.03 12.47
C GLY A 4 -34.91 49.99 11.66
N TYR A 5 -34.02 49.24 12.31
CA TYR A 5 -33.41 48.07 11.72
C TYR A 5 -34.46 46.95 11.63
N ARG A 6 -34.92 46.65 10.41
CA ARG A 6 -35.70 45.42 10.17
C ARG A 6 -34.77 44.23 10.36
N LEU A 7 -35.08 43.39 11.35
CA LEU A 7 -34.36 42.15 11.58
C LEU A 7 -34.48 41.26 10.33
N PRO A 8 -33.37 40.69 9.83
CA PRO A 8 -33.40 39.82 8.67
C PRO A 8 -34.24 38.56 8.95
N SER A 9 -34.93 38.07 7.92
CA SER A 9 -35.66 36.80 7.97
C SER A 9 -34.73 35.65 8.39
N LEU A 10 -35.24 34.72 9.20
CA LEU A 10 -34.51 33.52 9.64
C LEU A 10 -33.86 32.79 8.45
N THR A 11 -34.57 32.70 7.32
CA THR A 11 -34.07 32.06 6.09
C THR A 11 -32.85 32.78 5.54
N THR A 12 -32.84 34.12 5.55
CA THR A 12 -31.70 34.92 5.07
C THR A 12 -30.47 34.75 5.94
N VAL A 13 -30.66 34.66 7.27
CA VAL A 13 -29.57 34.39 8.21
C VAL A 13 -28.99 32.99 8.00
N VAL A 14 -29.85 31.98 7.87
CA VAL A 14 -29.44 30.59 7.64
C VAL A 14 -28.72 30.44 6.29
N CYS A 15 -29.24 31.05 5.22
CA CYS A 15 -28.56 31.06 3.92
C CYS A 15 -27.20 31.75 3.98
N GLY A 16 -27.08 32.89 4.70
CA GLY A 16 -25.81 33.57 4.88
C GLY A 16 -24.78 32.71 5.62
N LEU A 17 -25.18 32.04 6.70
CA LEU A 17 -24.32 31.10 7.43
C LEU A 17 -23.90 29.91 6.56
N PHE A 18 -24.82 29.39 5.76
CA PHE A 18 -24.53 28.30 4.82
C PHE A 18 -23.49 28.71 3.78
N VAL A 19 -23.62 29.89 3.16
CA VAL A 19 -22.63 30.39 2.18
C VAL A 19 -21.27 30.62 2.84
N ALA A 20 -21.24 31.20 4.04
CA ALA A 20 -19.99 31.40 4.79
C ALA A 20 -19.31 30.06 5.11
N TYR A 21 -20.09 29.04 5.49
CA TYR A 21 -19.58 27.69 5.71
C TYR A 21 -19.00 27.10 4.42
N ILE A 22 -19.71 27.18 3.29
CA ILE A 22 -19.21 26.67 2.00
C ILE A 22 -17.91 27.37 1.60
N LEU A 23 -17.81 28.70 1.75
CA LEU A 23 -16.57 29.43 1.46
C LEU A 23 -15.42 28.98 2.37
N GLN A 24 -15.70 28.78 3.67
CA GLN A 24 -14.70 28.25 4.60
C GLN A 24 -14.27 26.84 4.19
N SER A 25 -15.21 25.98 3.81
CA SER A 25 -14.91 24.62 3.35
C SER A 25 -14.04 24.62 2.09
N VAL A 26 -14.39 25.46 1.10
CA VAL A 26 -13.60 25.60 -0.13
C VAL A 26 -12.20 26.14 0.18
N TRP A 27 -12.08 27.13 1.06
CA TRP A 27 -10.78 27.64 1.51
C TRP A 27 -9.95 26.54 2.19
N THR A 28 -10.53 25.81 3.14
CA THR A 28 -9.84 24.71 3.84
C THR A 28 -9.43 23.58 2.88
N LEU A 29 -10.27 23.26 1.90
CA LEU A 29 -9.95 22.25 0.89
C LEU A 29 -8.84 22.74 -0.05
N GLY A 30 -8.87 24.01 -0.43
CA GLY A 30 -7.84 24.63 -1.27
C GLY A 30 -6.45 24.59 -0.64
N GLN A 31 -6.36 24.78 0.68
CA GLN A 31 -5.10 24.66 1.43
C GLN A 31 -4.51 23.23 1.40
N LEU A 32 -5.30 22.19 1.10
CA LEU A 32 -4.78 20.83 0.96
C LEU A 32 -3.98 20.62 -0.33
N PHE A 33 -4.29 21.42 -1.37
CA PHE A 33 -3.67 21.34 -2.68
C PHE A 33 -2.48 22.29 -2.85
N VAL A 34 -2.31 23.25 -1.95
CA VAL A 34 -1.15 24.16 -1.94
C VAL A 34 -0.13 23.59 -0.97
N HIS A 35 1.03 23.17 -1.49
CA HIS A 35 2.11 22.67 -0.65
C HIS A 35 2.51 23.75 0.37
N PRO A 36 2.50 23.43 1.68
CA PRO A 36 2.84 24.41 2.69
C PRO A 36 4.30 24.81 2.49
N SER A 37 4.50 26.08 2.16
CA SER A 37 5.81 26.62 1.80
C SER A 37 6.58 26.96 3.07
N CYS A 38 7.83 26.51 3.15
CA CYS A 38 8.73 26.86 4.25
C CYS A 38 9.00 28.37 4.30
N PRO A 39 8.55 29.11 5.34
CA PRO A 39 8.81 30.55 5.45
C PRO A 39 10.29 30.85 5.73
N ALA A 40 10.99 29.95 6.42
CA ALA A 40 12.42 29.97 6.64
C ALA A 40 13.01 28.54 6.64
N PRO A 41 14.27 28.36 6.23
CA PRO A 41 14.90 27.03 6.17
C PRO A 41 15.04 26.36 7.55
N THR A 42 15.05 27.14 8.64
CA THR A 42 15.13 26.66 10.02
C THR A 42 13.84 26.01 10.52
N ASP A 43 12.72 26.35 9.91
CA ASP A 43 11.39 25.90 10.32
C ASP A 43 10.97 24.60 9.63
N CYS A 44 11.87 24.02 8.83
CA CYS A 44 11.60 22.83 8.02
C CYS A 44 12.54 21.67 8.31
N TYR A 45 12.01 20.47 8.14
CA TYR A 45 12.82 19.26 8.01
C TYR A 45 13.40 19.22 6.60
N GLN A 46 14.71 19.00 6.52
CA GLN A 46 15.42 18.90 5.25
C GLN A 46 15.46 17.43 4.80
N PRO A 47 15.30 17.14 3.49
CA PRO A 47 15.42 15.78 2.99
C PRO A 47 16.87 15.28 3.06
N LEU A 48 17.05 14.01 3.41
CA LEU A 48 18.34 13.33 3.24
C LEU A 48 18.73 13.24 1.76
N ILE A 49 17.74 13.06 0.87
CA ILE A 49 17.93 12.90 -0.58
C ILE A 49 18.55 14.15 -1.22
N ALA A 50 18.38 15.34 -0.64
CA ALA A 50 19.00 16.57 -1.15
C ALA A 50 20.54 16.50 -1.22
N THR A 51 21.17 15.56 -0.49
CA THR A 51 22.62 15.32 -0.54
C THR A 51 23.05 14.28 -1.57
N ASN A 52 22.12 13.77 -2.39
CA ASN A 52 22.30 12.66 -3.32
C ASN A 52 23.06 11.48 -2.68
N PRO A 53 22.56 10.93 -1.55
CA PRO A 53 23.23 9.82 -0.89
C PRO A 53 23.22 8.58 -1.80
N PRO A 54 24.30 7.77 -1.80
CA PRO A 54 24.22 6.44 -2.37
C PRO A 54 23.26 5.60 -1.53
N LEU A 55 22.37 4.86 -2.19
CA LEU A 55 21.39 4.00 -1.54
C LEU A 55 21.46 2.59 -2.14
N GLN A 56 21.16 1.61 -1.29
CA GLN A 56 21.05 0.21 -1.62
C GLN A 56 19.61 -0.24 -1.38
N LEU A 57 19.05 -1.01 -2.31
CA LEU A 57 17.74 -1.64 -2.19
C LEU A 57 17.92 -3.12 -1.87
N LEU A 58 17.23 -3.58 -0.83
CA LEU A 58 17.16 -4.98 -0.45
C LEU A 58 15.70 -5.43 -0.43
N ALA A 59 15.40 -6.52 -1.12
CA ALA A 59 14.08 -7.14 -1.10
C ALA A 59 14.16 -8.53 -0.48
N PHE A 60 13.35 -8.75 0.54
CA PHE A 60 13.20 -10.04 1.21
C PHE A 60 11.78 -10.52 1.13
N THR A 61 11.60 -11.83 1.23
CA THR A 61 10.29 -12.44 1.39
C THR A 61 10.17 -13.14 2.72
N SER A 62 8.95 -13.16 3.28
CA SER A 62 8.70 -13.90 4.52
C SER A 62 7.24 -14.31 4.68
N LEU A 63 7.00 -15.16 5.68
CA LEU A 63 5.67 -15.57 6.12
C LEU A 63 5.06 -14.63 7.18
N SER A 64 5.83 -13.66 7.67
CA SER A 64 5.43 -12.77 8.76
C SER A 64 5.35 -11.33 8.26
N ARG A 65 4.26 -10.63 8.59
CA ARG A 65 4.13 -9.21 8.27
C ARG A 65 5.23 -8.35 8.92
N SER A 66 5.67 -8.75 10.11
CA SER A 66 6.70 -8.07 10.88
C SER A 66 7.67 -9.12 11.41
N PRO A 67 8.65 -9.55 10.59
CA PRO A 67 9.65 -10.52 11.00
C PRO A 67 10.39 -10.01 12.24
N SER A 68 10.60 -10.88 13.23
CA SER A 68 11.35 -10.52 14.45
C SER A 68 12.82 -10.93 14.35
N HIS A 69 13.09 -11.98 13.59
CA HIS A 69 14.42 -12.56 13.42
C HIS A 69 14.84 -12.63 11.95
N PRO A 70 16.14 -12.53 11.65
CA PRO A 70 16.66 -12.60 10.27
C PRO A 70 16.35 -13.94 9.58
N ARG A 71 16.21 -15.03 10.35
CA ARG A 71 15.91 -16.36 9.82
C ARG A 71 14.51 -16.48 9.20
N GLU A 72 13.63 -15.53 9.49
CA GLU A 72 12.29 -15.49 8.88
C GLU A 72 12.32 -14.86 7.48
N LEU A 73 13.41 -14.17 7.14
CA LEU A 73 13.57 -13.49 5.87
C LEU A 73 14.42 -14.32 4.91
N GLU A 74 13.98 -14.33 3.66
CA GLU A 74 14.73 -14.88 2.54
C GLU A 74 15.06 -13.74 1.59
N LEU A 75 16.34 -13.53 1.29
CA LEU A 75 16.77 -12.48 0.36
C LEU A 75 16.44 -12.91 -1.07
N VAL A 76 15.66 -12.09 -1.76
CA VAL A 76 15.26 -12.35 -3.16
C VAL A 76 15.99 -11.42 -4.12
N HIS A 77 16.27 -10.18 -3.71
CA HIS A 77 16.91 -9.21 -4.58
C HIS A 77 17.78 -8.22 -3.80
N ARG A 78 18.92 -7.86 -4.38
CA ARG A 78 19.88 -6.89 -3.84
C ARG A 78 20.41 -6.01 -4.96
N LEU A 79 20.26 -4.70 -4.78
CA LEU A 79 20.80 -3.69 -5.68
C LEU A 79 21.64 -2.69 -4.90
N ASN A 80 22.97 -2.84 -4.98
CA ASN A 80 23.94 -2.07 -4.20
C ASN A 80 23.98 -0.58 -4.55
N SER A 81 23.72 -0.24 -5.81
CA SER A 81 23.64 1.13 -6.29
C SER A 81 22.27 1.32 -6.90
N PHE A 82 21.34 1.78 -6.07
CA PHE A 82 19.95 1.96 -6.45
C PHE A 82 19.75 3.32 -7.13
N PRO A 83 19.39 3.38 -8.43
CA PRO A 83 19.20 4.63 -9.15
C PRO A 83 17.79 5.19 -8.89
N TYR A 84 17.60 5.82 -7.73
CA TYR A 84 16.29 6.37 -7.33
C TYR A 84 15.77 7.48 -8.25
N ASP A 85 16.61 8.12 -9.07
CA ASP A 85 16.12 9.17 -9.99
C ASP A 85 15.40 8.62 -11.24
N THR A 86 15.53 7.31 -11.51
CA THR A 86 14.99 6.69 -12.72
C THR A 86 14.05 5.54 -12.38
N PRO A 87 12.93 5.38 -13.12
CA PRO A 87 12.09 4.21 -12.94
C PRO A 87 12.87 2.95 -13.31
N TYR A 88 12.60 1.85 -12.61
CA TYR A 88 13.16 0.55 -12.94
C TYR A 88 12.11 -0.55 -12.80
N GLU A 89 12.32 -1.64 -13.53
CA GLU A 89 11.48 -2.83 -13.50
C GLU A 89 12.37 -4.05 -13.53
N GLU A 90 12.12 -5.02 -12.64
CA GLU A 90 12.88 -6.25 -12.54
C GLU A 90 11.98 -7.46 -12.32
N LEU A 91 12.29 -8.56 -13.00
CA LEU A 91 11.62 -9.84 -12.84
C LEU A 91 12.42 -10.72 -11.86
N LEU A 92 11.82 -11.02 -10.72
CA LEU A 92 12.40 -11.79 -9.64
C LEU A 92 11.78 -13.19 -9.60
N GLU A 93 12.62 -14.21 -9.45
CA GLU A 93 12.14 -15.56 -9.18
C GLU A 93 11.99 -15.75 -7.66
N VAL A 94 10.80 -16.14 -7.23
CA VAL A 94 10.45 -16.27 -5.81
C VAL A 94 10.00 -17.69 -5.51
N GLN A 95 10.57 -18.27 -4.45
CA GLN A 95 10.16 -19.57 -3.95
C GLN A 95 8.89 -19.44 -3.12
N LEU A 96 7.90 -20.31 -3.35
CA LEU A 96 6.67 -20.35 -2.58
C LEU A 96 6.76 -21.43 -1.47
N PRO A 97 6.88 -21.01 -0.20
CA PRO A 97 6.95 -21.96 0.91
C PRO A 97 5.71 -22.85 0.97
N LEU A 98 5.87 -24.06 1.51
CA LEU A 98 4.76 -25.01 1.67
C LEU A 98 3.57 -24.40 2.43
N ARG A 99 3.82 -23.51 3.40
CA ARG A 99 2.75 -22.81 4.12
C ARG A 99 1.92 -21.90 3.21
N VAL A 100 2.54 -21.22 2.24
CA VAL A 100 1.84 -20.37 1.28
C VAL A 100 0.96 -21.22 0.34
N ARG A 101 1.53 -22.32 -0.15
CA ARG A 101 0.82 -23.32 -0.96
C ARG A 101 -0.36 -23.98 -0.23
N ASN A 102 -0.30 -24.01 1.10
CA ASN A 102 -1.38 -24.46 1.98
C ASN A 102 -2.25 -23.30 2.49
N ASN A 103 -2.58 -22.36 1.61
CA ASN A 103 -3.40 -21.19 1.88
C ASN A 103 -2.83 -20.24 2.96
N GLY A 104 -1.54 -19.92 2.88
CA GLY A 104 -0.84 -19.05 3.83
C GLY A 104 -0.63 -17.62 3.35
N SER A 105 -0.36 -16.72 4.30
CA SER A 105 0.09 -15.36 4.01
C SER A 105 1.56 -15.34 3.57
N TYR A 106 1.88 -14.42 2.65
CA TYR A 106 3.24 -14.19 2.19
C TYR A 106 3.46 -12.68 1.98
N PHE A 107 4.65 -12.21 2.29
CA PHE A 107 4.97 -10.80 2.34
C PHE A 107 6.29 -10.50 1.64
N LEU A 108 6.34 -9.35 0.95
CA LEU A 108 7.56 -8.74 0.45
C LEU A 108 7.98 -7.65 1.42
N HIS A 109 9.25 -7.62 1.80
CA HIS A 109 9.87 -6.62 2.64
C HIS A 109 10.90 -5.86 1.81
N LEU A 110 10.74 -4.54 1.73
CA LEU A 110 11.65 -3.65 1.02
C LEU A 110 12.40 -2.82 2.05
N PHE A 111 13.72 -2.85 1.96
CA PHE A 111 14.60 -2.01 2.75
C PHE A 111 15.43 -1.12 1.84
N LEU A 112 15.47 0.16 2.18
CA LEU A 112 16.32 1.14 1.54
C LEU A 112 17.36 1.57 2.58
N THR A 113 18.63 1.31 2.29
CA THR A 113 19.73 1.47 3.26
C THR A 113 20.90 2.22 2.64
N PRO A 114 21.84 2.70 3.46
CA PRO A 114 23.18 3.04 2.99
C PRO A 114 23.84 1.84 2.28
N PRO A 115 24.86 2.09 1.44
CA PRO A 115 25.59 1.02 0.77
C PRO A 115 26.40 0.20 1.78
N HIS A 116 26.69 -1.05 1.41
CA HIS A 116 27.54 -1.98 2.17
C HIS A 116 26.92 -2.50 3.48
N ILE A 117 25.60 -2.33 3.66
CA ILE A 117 24.89 -3.07 4.71
C ILE A 117 24.64 -4.48 4.18
N GLU A 118 25.14 -5.47 4.92
CA GLU A 118 24.96 -6.87 4.59
C GLU A 118 23.60 -7.36 5.10
N PRO A 119 22.90 -8.21 4.32
CA PRO A 119 21.59 -8.76 4.68
C PRO A 119 21.55 -9.50 6.03
N GLU A 120 22.68 -10.05 6.46
CA GLU A 120 22.82 -10.79 7.72
C GLU A 120 22.75 -9.88 8.96
N ASP A 121 23.08 -8.60 8.81
CA ASP A 121 23.14 -7.60 9.89
C ASP A 121 21.76 -7.01 10.18
N TRP A 122 20.88 -7.84 10.74
CA TRP A 122 19.49 -7.50 11.04
C TRP A 122 19.30 -6.24 11.90
N SER A 123 20.22 -5.99 12.84
CA SER A 123 20.17 -4.78 13.67
C SER A 123 20.30 -3.52 12.83
N ASP A 124 21.18 -3.54 11.84
CA ASP A 124 21.51 -2.36 11.03
C ASP A 124 20.45 -2.16 9.95
N LEU A 125 19.80 -3.24 9.53
CA LEU A 125 18.65 -3.20 8.64
C LEU A 125 17.40 -2.61 9.30
N VAL A 126 17.07 -3.06 10.52
CA VAL A 126 15.82 -2.67 11.21
C VAL A 126 15.96 -1.42 12.07
N ARG A 127 17.08 -1.31 12.78
CA ARG A 127 17.37 -0.20 13.72
C ARG A 127 18.36 0.80 13.15
N GLY A 128 18.84 0.60 11.92
CA GLY A 128 19.73 1.54 11.27
C GLY A 128 19.10 2.91 11.18
N GLU A 129 19.86 3.93 11.60
CA GLU A 129 19.42 5.32 11.62
C GLU A 129 19.02 5.83 10.23
N HIS A 130 19.64 5.28 9.18
CA HIS A 130 19.41 5.65 7.79
C HIS A 130 18.69 4.57 7.00
N SER A 131 18.07 3.59 7.67
CA SER A 131 17.36 2.48 7.06
C SER A 131 15.85 2.74 7.03
N VAL A 132 15.25 2.66 5.84
CA VAL A 132 13.82 2.81 5.61
C VAL A 132 13.22 1.46 5.26
N TYR A 133 12.03 1.18 5.79
CA TYR A 133 11.36 -0.11 5.64
C TYR A 133 9.92 0.07 5.15
N ALA A 134 9.53 -0.74 4.17
CA ALA A 134 8.15 -0.91 3.74
C ALA A 134 7.87 -2.39 3.46
N PHE A 135 6.61 -2.78 3.40
CA PHE A 135 6.22 -4.15 3.04
C PHE A 135 4.98 -4.17 2.16
N SER A 136 4.85 -5.23 1.37
CA SER A 136 3.66 -5.56 0.58
C SER A 136 3.11 -6.92 0.99
N HIS A 137 1.79 -7.09 0.90
CA HIS A 137 1.21 -8.42 0.81
C HIS A 137 1.55 -8.99 -0.56
N LEU A 138 2.00 -10.25 -0.60
CA LEU A 138 2.17 -11.02 -1.83
C LEU A 138 1.05 -12.03 -2.03
N THR A 139 0.17 -12.21 -1.04
CA THR A 139 -0.96 -13.13 -1.16
C THR A 139 -2.30 -12.51 -0.77
N GLU A 140 -3.33 -12.90 -1.50
CA GLU A 140 -4.72 -12.51 -1.29
C GLU A 140 -5.64 -13.74 -1.37
N TYR A 141 -6.75 -13.74 -0.63
CA TYR A 141 -7.72 -14.84 -0.62
C TYR A 141 -8.94 -14.45 -1.43
N GLN A 142 -9.16 -15.16 -2.55
CA GLN A 142 -10.29 -14.91 -3.44
C GLN A 142 -10.95 -16.23 -3.87
N VAL A 143 -12.22 -16.16 -4.26
CA VAL A 143 -12.95 -17.28 -4.85
C VAL A 143 -12.49 -17.44 -6.30
N PRO A 144 -12.09 -18.64 -6.77
CA PRO A 144 -11.64 -18.84 -8.14
C PRO A 144 -12.66 -18.39 -9.18
N ALA A 145 -12.23 -17.63 -10.19
CA ALA A 145 -13.10 -17.07 -11.24
C ALA A 145 -13.87 -18.16 -12.02
N ALA A 146 -13.28 -19.35 -12.20
CA ALA A 146 -13.93 -20.48 -12.86
C ALA A 146 -15.19 -20.97 -12.12
N SER A 147 -15.31 -20.67 -10.83
CA SER A 147 -16.43 -21.08 -9.99
C SER A 147 -17.55 -20.02 -9.91
N THR A 148 -17.26 -18.76 -10.27
CA THR A 148 -18.24 -17.66 -10.25
C THR A 148 -19.27 -17.77 -11.36
N PHE A 149 -18.94 -18.43 -12.48
CA PHE A 149 -19.86 -18.63 -13.61
C PHE A 149 -21.06 -19.52 -13.26
N THR A 150 -20.90 -20.44 -12.30
CA THR A 150 -21.97 -21.36 -11.87
C THR A 150 -23.04 -20.67 -11.01
N LEU A 151 -22.77 -19.50 -10.41
CA LEU A 151 -23.70 -18.83 -9.50
C LEU A 151 -24.69 -17.88 -10.19
N LEU A 152 -24.52 -17.61 -11.48
CA LEU A 152 -25.36 -16.68 -12.25
C LEU A 152 -26.33 -17.39 -13.20
N GLY A 153 -26.45 -18.71 -13.11
CA GLY A 153 -27.29 -19.50 -14.00
C GLY A 153 -28.11 -20.54 -13.26
N GLU A 154 -29.20 -20.13 -12.61
CA GLU A 154 -30.46 -20.87 -12.58
C GLU A 154 -31.52 -20.09 -11.78
N ASP A 155 -32.34 -19.29 -12.49
CA ASP A 155 -33.68 -18.94 -12.03
C ASP A 155 -34.57 -18.61 -13.25
N ASN A 156 -35.22 -19.65 -13.80
CA ASN A 156 -36.66 -19.72 -14.09
C ASN A 156 -37.03 -20.83 -15.10
N THR A 157 -37.31 -22.01 -14.53
CA THR A 157 -38.55 -22.80 -14.62
C THR A 157 -39.38 -22.76 -15.92
N GLN A 158 -39.48 -23.93 -16.57
CA GLN A 158 -40.75 -24.54 -17.00
C GLN A 158 -40.55 -26.03 -17.32
N ALA A 159 -40.95 -26.92 -16.40
CA ALA A 159 -41.71 -28.15 -16.66
C ALA A 159 -41.73 -29.05 -15.42
N GLN A 160 -42.88 -29.08 -14.75
CA GLN A 160 -43.26 -30.13 -13.81
C GLN A 160 -43.23 -31.50 -14.51
N LYS A 161 -42.75 -32.55 -13.82
CA LYS A 161 -43.61 -33.63 -13.30
C LYS A 161 -42.82 -34.75 -12.59
N GLU A 162 -43.32 -35.06 -11.39
CA GLU A 162 -43.45 -36.40 -10.80
C GLU A 162 -42.19 -37.24 -10.57
N LYS A 163 -41.72 -37.29 -9.32
CA LYS A 163 -41.98 -38.44 -8.41
C LYS A 163 -41.30 -38.25 -7.06
N GLU A 164 -42.13 -38.19 -6.03
CA GLU A 164 -41.75 -38.51 -4.65
C GLU A 164 -41.23 -39.95 -4.58
N ASN A 165 -39.97 -40.10 -4.15
CA ASN A 165 -39.45 -41.12 -3.24
C ASN A 165 -37.95 -41.29 -3.46
N LYS A 166 -37.16 -40.50 -2.72
CA LYS A 166 -35.83 -40.82 -2.17
C LYS A 166 -35.38 -39.66 -1.27
N GLU A 167 -36.14 -39.44 -0.22
CA GLU A 167 -35.62 -38.75 0.97
C GLU A 167 -34.44 -39.58 1.51
N GLN A 168 -33.36 -38.87 1.88
CA GLN A 168 -32.16 -39.33 2.61
C GLN A 168 -30.80 -39.49 1.88
N GLN A 169 -30.61 -39.12 0.61
CA GLN A 169 -29.23 -39.05 0.05
C GLN A 169 -28.85 -37.83 -0.79
N GLN A 170 -29.68 -36.78 -0.91
CA GLN A 170 -29.37 -35.63 -1.78
C GLN A 170 -29.26 -34.25 -1.08
N ASN A 171 -29.23 -34.20 0.25
CA ASN A 171 -28.97 -32.96 1.01
C ASN A 171 -27.49 -32.76 1.40
N LYS A 172 -26.55 -33.17 0.52
CA LYS A 172 -25.10 -32.98 0.76
C LYS A 172 -24.35 -32.24 -0.35
N GLN A 173 -25.03 -31.73 -1.38
CA GLN A 173 -24.33 -31.19 -2.56
C GLN A 173 -24.61 -29.72 -2.90
N HIS A 174 -25.44 -29.00 -2.14
CA HIS A 174 -25.71 -27.56 -2.40
C HIS A 174 -25.06 -26.58 -1.41
N HIS A 175 -24.16 -27.04 -0.54
CA HIS A 175 -23.41 -26.19 0.40
C HIS A 175 -21.89 -26.47 0.38
N THR A 176 -21.30 -26.75 -0.78
CA THR A 176 -19.88 -26.42 -0.95
C THR A 176 -19.81 -24.91 -1.13
N ALA A 177 -19.80 -24.18 -0.02
CA ALA A 177 -19.29 -22.82 0.02
C ALA A 177 -17.94 -22.85 -0.71
N GLN A 178 -17.89 -22.24 -1.89
CA GLN A 178 -16.71 -22.25 -2.75
C GLN A 178 -15.55 -21.72 -1.93
N LYS A 179 -14.60 -22.61 -1.61
CA LYS A 179 -13.54 -22.30 -0.63
C LYS A 179 -12.61 -21.28 -1.28
N ALA A 180 -12.47 -20.12 -0.64
CA ALA A 180 -11.47 -19.12 -1.06
C ALA A 180 -10.07 -19.76 -1.11
N VAL A 181 -9.34 -19.49 -2.18
CA VAL A 181 -7.98 -19.99 -2.39
C VAL A 181 -7.00 -18.83 -2.38
N THR A 182 -5.75 -19.13 -2.03
CA THR A 182 -4.68 -18.14 -2.07
C THR A 182 -4.27 -17.85 -3.50
N HIS A 183 -4.21 -16.56 -3.82
CA HIS A 183 -3.62 -16.03 -5.04
C HIS A 183 -2.35 -15.29 -4.69
N PHE A 184 -1.33 -15.42 -5.53
CA PHE A 184 -0.06 -14.72 -5.45
C PHE A 184 -0.10 -13.47 -6.31
N GLN A 185 0.34 -12.35 -5.75
CA GLN A 185 0.48 -11.09 -6.46
C GLN A 185 1.79 -11.07 -7.24
N SER A 186 1.70 -11.23 -8.57
CA SER A 186 2.84 -11.30 -9.49
C SER A 186 3.49 -9.95 -9.81
N GLN A 187 2.90 -8.83 -9.38
CA GLN A 187 3.46 -7.49 -9.57
C GLN A 187 3.35 -6.66 -8.30
N VAL A 188 4.47 -6.10 -7.84
CA VAL A 188 4.51 -5.12 -6.76
C VAL A 188 5.12 -3.83 -7.28
N THR A 189 4.40 -2.72 -7.09
CA THR A 189 4.87 -1.39 -7.42
C THR A 189 5.22 -0.65 -6.14
N PHE A 190 6.36 0.02 -6.10
CA PHE A 190 6.73 0.89 -4.99
C PHE A 190 7.32 2.20 -5.50
N ASN A 191 7.26 3.21 -4.65
CA ASN A 191 7.60 4.57 -4.99
C ASN A 191 8.44 5.20 -3.89
N ILE A 192 9.32 6.11 -4.28
CA ILE A 192 10.10 6.92 -3.35
C ILE A 192 9.90 8.38 -3.72
N LEU A 193 9.61 9.23 -2.73
CA LEU A 193 9.61 10.67 -2.93
C LEU A 193 11.06 11.14 -3.11
N THR A 194 11.41 11.54 -4.32
CA THR A 194 12.79 11.94 -4.69
C THR A 194 13.02 13.45 -4.61
N ASP A 195 11.95 14.23 -4.49
CA ASP A 195 12.09 15.69 -4.52
C ASP A 195 12.74 16.23 -3.25
N PRO A 196 13.67 17.20 -3.38
CA PRO A 196 14.32 17.83 -2.26
C PRO A 196 13.41 18.91 -1.62
N VAL A 197 12.20 18.55 -1.20
CA VAL A 197 11.23 19.48 -0.59
C VAL A 197 11.46 19.60 0.92
N GLY A 198 11.52 20.82 1.44
CA GLY A 198 11.50 21.05 2.88
C GLY A 198 10.09 20.81 3.44
N LEU A 199 9.97 19.99 4.49
CA LEU A 199 8.68 19.75 5.15
C LEU A 199 8.53 20.70 6.35
N PRO A 200 7.46 21.51 6.43
CA PRO A 200 7.26 22.43 7.56
C PRO A 200 7.03 21.66 8.86
N ARG A 201 7.70 22.09 9.93
CA ARG A 201 7.59 21.41 11.24
C ARG A 201 6.23 21.59 11.92
N GLN A 202 5.59 22.75 11.71
CA GLN A 202 4.36 23.14 12.43
C GLN A 202 3.08 22.70 11.69
N ASP A 203 3.15 22.57 10.38
CA ASP A 203 2.00 22.23 9.53
C ASP A 203 1.97 20.75 9.13
N LEU A 204 2.87 19.93 9.69
CA LEU A 204 2.86 18.50 9.44
C LEU A 204 1.70 17.85 10.21
N PRO A 205 0.74 17.19 9.53
CA PRO A 205 -0.29 16.41 10.19
C PRO A 205 0.32 15.43 11.18
N TYR A 206 -0.32 15.27 12.35
CA TYR A 206 0.17 14.41 13.42
C TYR A 206 0.44 12.96 12.94
N ASP A 207 -0.40 12.46 12.02
CA ASP A 207 -0.25 11.13 11.43
C ASP A 207 1.03 10.99 10.58
N LEU A 208 1.44 12.05 9.88
CA LEU A 208 2.68 12.06 9.08
C LEU A 208 3.92 12.20 9.97
N GLY A 209 3.80 12.86 11.12
CA GLY A 209 4.90 13.01 12.08
C GLY A 209 5.48 11.68 12.58
N HIS A 210 4.65 10.65 12.75
CA HIS A 210 5.10 9.32 13.19
C HIS A 210 5.70 8.47 12.08
N ALA A 211 5.26 8.69 10.83
CA ALA A 211 5.79 8.00 9.66
C ALA A 211 7.11 8.61 9.17
N LEU A 212 7.33 9.89 9.45
CA LEU A 212 8.54 10.62 9.08
C LEU A 212 9.70 10.25 10.02
N ARG A 213 10.63 9.43 9.53
CA ARG A 213 11.87 9.12 10.25
C ARG A 213 12.89 10.24 10.06
N LEU A 214 13.53 10.64 11.15
CA LEU A 214 14.58 11.66 11.16
C LEU A 214 15.93 11.03 11.51
N ASP A 215 16.99 11.51 10.87
CA ASP A 215 18.37 11.22 11.27
C ASP A 215 18.78 12.07 12.50
N SER A 216 19.96 11.79 13.04
CA SER A 216 20.59 12.52 14.15
C SER A 216 20.81 14.00 13.87
N ARG A 217 20.79 14.42 12.60
CA ARG A 217 20.91 15.81 12.15
C ARG A 217 19.55 16.49 11.94
N GLY A 218 18.44 15.78 12.20
CA GLY A 218 17.08 16.29 12.00
C GLY A 218 16.65 16.37 10.53
N ARG A 219 17.32 15.64 9.64
CA ARG A 219 16.91 15.46 8.23
C ARG A 219 15.98 14.26 8.13
N TYR A 220 14.96 14.35 7.30
CA TYR A 220 14.05 13.23 7.11
C TYR A 220 14.57 12.23 6.08
N LEU A 221 14.35 10.95 6.36
CA LEU A 221 14.73 9.84 5.47
C LEU A 221 13.79 9.76 4.26
N PRO A 222 14.23 9.13 3.15
CA PRO A 222 13.37 8.87 2.00
C PRO A 222 12.02 8.26 2.40
N ILE A 223 10.94 8.77 1.83
CA ILE A 223 9.59 8.21 2.07
C ILE A 223 9.40 7.09 1.05
N LEU A 224 9.54 5.85 1.51
CA LEU A 224 9.28 4.64 0.73
C LEU A 224 7.82 4.20 0.90
N HIS A 225 7.10 4.08 -0.21
CA HIS A 225 5.70 3.68 -0.21
C HIS A 225 5.46 2.53 -1.20
N VAL A 226 4.68 1.52 -0.79
CA VAL A 226 4.23 0.43 -1.66
C VAL A 226 2.84 0.77 -2.18
N ASP A 227 2.69 0.83 -3.49
CA ASP A 227 1.43 1.17 -4.14
C ASP A 227 0.54 -0.07 -4.31
N THR A 228 -0.30 -0.29 -3.30
CA THR A 228 -1.31 -1.36 -3.30
C THR A 228 -2.50 -1.05 -4.22
N LEU A 229 -2.73 0.21 -4.59
CA LEU A 229 -3.84 0.62 -5.45
C LEU A 229 -3.56 0.28 -6.93
N SER A 230 -2.28 0.20 -7.31
CA SER A 230 -1.87 -0.25 -8.63
C SER A 230 -2.10 -1.75 -8.87
N ALA A 231 -2.35 -2.53 -7.82
CA ALA A 231 -2.58 -3.96 -7.89
C ALA A 231 -3.84 -4.27 -8.69
N ARG A 232 -3.73 -5.13 -9.71
CA ARG A 232 -4.88 -5.54 -10.53
C ARG A 232 -5.19 -7.01 -10.30
N THR A 233 -6.47 -7.38 -10.43
CA THR A 233 -6.91 -8.78 -10.35
C THR A 233 -6.22 -9.69 -11.36
N ARG A 234 -5.83 -9.17 -12.53
CA ARG A 234 -5.10 -9.95 -13.56
C ARG A 234 -3.67 -10.31 -13.13
N ASP A 235 -3.12 -9.57 -12.16
CA ASP A 235 -1.77 -9.78 -11.64
C ASP A 235 -1.81 -10.81 -10.49
N LEU A 236 -2.99 -11.35 -10.14
CA LEU A 236 -3.17 -12.43 -9.18
C LEU A 236 -3.08 -13.80 -9.88
N VAL A 237 -2.16 -14.63 -9.42
CA VAL A 237 -1.93 -15.99 -9.91
C VAL A 237 -2.40 -16.98 -8.86
N GLU A 238 -3.30 -17.90 -9.21
CA GLU A 238 -3.77 -18.93 -8.27
C GLU A 238 -2.60 -19.80 -7.78
N VAL A 239 -2.48 -19.95 -6.46
CA VAL A 239 -1.43 -20.78 -5.86
C VAL A 239 -1.93 -22.21 -5.76
N THR A 240 -1.34 -23.09 -6.57
CA THR A 240 -1.58 -24.53 -6.47
C THR A 240 -0.56 -25.20 -5.53
N PRO A 241 -0.88 -26.38 -4.96
CA PRO A 241 0.06 -27.13 -4.11
C PRO A 241 1.40 -27.49 -4.77
N ASP A 242 1.43 -27.56 -6.11
CA ASP A 242 2.61 -27.91 -6.90
C ASP A 242 3.43 -26.70 -7.35
N LEU A 243 2.89 -25.48 -7.22
CA LEU A 243 3.56 -24.24 -7.63
C LEU A 243 4.65 -23.84 -6.62
N THR A 244 5.87 -24.35 -6.82
CA THR A 244 7.01 -24.11 -5.92
C THR A 244 7.75 -22.81 -6.19
N HIS A 245 7.74 -22.32 -7.43
CA HIS A 245 8.42 -21.10 -7.86
C HIS A 245 7.45 -20.27 -8.67
N THR A 246 7.55 -18.95 -8.55
CA THR A 246 6.74 -18.00 -9.32
C THR A 246 7.54 -16.74 -9.61
N ASN A 247 7.13 -16.01 -10.63
CA ASN A 247 7.76 -14.75 -10.98
C ASN A 247 7.05 -13.58 -10.30
N LEU A 248 7.85 -12.68 -9.73
CA LEU A 248 7.43 -11.41 -9.15
C LEU A 248 8.07 -10.27 -9.93
N THR A 249 7.25 -9.43 -10.54
CA THR A 249 7.70 -8.21 -11.20
C THR A 249 7.74 -7.08 -10.17
N LEU A 250 8.93 -6.60 -9.86
CA LEU A 250 9.16 -5.49 -8.96
C LEU A 250 9.31 -4.21 -9.79
N LYS A 251 8.39 -3.25 -9.61
CA LYS A 251 8.36 -1.98 -10.34
C LYS A 251 8.60 -0.80 -9.41
N TYR A 252 9.39 0.14 -9.87
CA TYR A 252 9.71 1.36 -9.16
C TYR A 252 9.41 2.60 -9.99
N PHE A 253 8.80 3.60 -9.35
CA PHE A 253 8.68 4.93 -9.92
C PHE A 253 9.13 6.01 -8.92
N PRO A 254 9.99 6.95 -9.35
CA PRO A 254 10.22 8.17 -8.57
C PRO A 254 8.95 9.00 -8.54
N ILE A 255 8.57 9.49 -7.36
CA ILE A 255 7.48 10.46 -7.22
C ILE A 255 8.07 11.83 -6.97
N SER A 256 7.54 12.79 -7.72
CA SER A 256 7.77 14.22 -7.51
C SER A 256 6.48 14.89 -7.02
N THR A 257 6.60 15.73 -6.00
CA THR A 257 5.59 16.73 -5.63
C THR A 257 5.66 17.84 -6.68
N GLY A 258 4.93 17.64 -7.78
CA GLY A 258 5.07 18.40 -9.03
C GLY A 258 5.37 19.90 -8.90
N SER A 259 6.21 20.38 -9.82
CA SER A 259 6.45 21.79 -10.13
C SER A 259 5.21 22.53 -10.60
#